data_AF-A0A960WT16-F1
#
_entry.id   AF-A0A960WT16-F1
#
_cell.length_a   1.000
_cell.length_b   1.000
_cell.length_c   1.000
_cell.angle_alpha   90.00
_cell.angle_beta   90.00
_cell.angle_gamma   90.00
#
_symmetry.space_group_name_H-M   'P 1'
#
loop_
_entity.id
_entity.type
_entity.pdbx_description
1 polymer ?
#
loop_
_entity_poly.entity_id
_entity_poly.type
_entity_poly.pdbx_seq_one_letter_code
_entity_poly.pdbx_strand_id
1 'polypeptide(L)'
;ITVNAIAPGTIRTPAVEGIPDNPEIPFAESRTPLGRLGLPGEVASAANFLCSEEASYITGVVLPVDGGIAAGWERYDLTLPSEITPDGAWHDPES
;
A
#
# COMPACT_ATOMS: atom_id res chain seq x y z
N ILE A 1 -19.88 -21.60 6.46
CA ILE A 1 -18.41 -21.41 6.58
C ILE A 1 -17.96 -20.70 5.32
N THR A 2 -17.37 -19.52 5.46
CA THR A 2 -16.74 -18.77 4.36
C THR A 2 -15.22 -18.83 4.54
N VAL A 3 -14.49 -18.67 3.44
CA VAL A 3 -13.01 -18.64 3.45
C VAL A 3 -12.56 -17.48 2.60
N ASN A 4 -11.75 -16.60 3.17
CA ASN A 4 -11.23 -15.40 2.52
C ASN A 4 -9.76 -15.19 2.91
N ALA A 5 -9.05 -14.36 2.17
CA ALA A 5 -7.70 -13.92 2.49
C ALA A 5 -7.65 -12.39 2.56
N ILE A 6 -6.72 -11.87 3.37
CA ILE A 6 -6.38 -10.45 3.40
C ILE A 6 -4.99 -10.31 2.78
N ALA A 7 -4.86 -9.39 1.83
CA ALA A 7 -3.58 -9.00 1.23
C ALA A 7 -3.19 -7.62 1.77
N PRO A 8 -2.43 -7.57 2.89
CA PRO A 8 -2.01 -6.30 3.48
C PRO A 8 -0.88 -5.66 2.67
N GLY A 9 -0.83 -4.33 2.70
CA GLY A 9 0.35 -3.55 2.26
C GLY A 9 1.42 -3.53 3.35
N THR A 10 2.30 -2.52 3.31
CA THR A 10 3.29 -2.32 4.38
C THR A 10 2.60 -1.84 5.66
N ILE A 11 2.67 -2.64 6.72
CA ILE A 11 2.05 -2.35 8.02
C ILE A 11 3.10 -1.92 9.04
N ARG A 12 2.77 -0.87 9.79
CA ARG A 12 3.53 -0.34 10.93
C ARG A 12 3.52 -1.35 12.09
N THR A 13 4.46 -2.28 12.04
CA THR A 13 4.68 -3.29 13.09
C THR A 13 5.98 -2.99 13.83
N PRO A 14 6.17 -3.52 15.06
CA PRO A 14 7.44 -3.37 15.77
C PRO A 14 8.65 -3.85 14.97
N ALA A 15 8.48 -4.83 14.08
CA ALA A 15 9.55 -5.30 13.20
C ALA A 15 9.96 -4.24 12.15
N VAL A 16 9.00 -3.47 11.63
CA VAL A 16 9.24 -2.38 10.68
C VAL A 16 9.84 -1.16 11.38
N GLU A 17 9.34 -0.85 12.58
CA GLU A 17 9.80 0.30 13.38
C GLU A 17 11.13 0.06 14.11
N GLY A 18 11.47 -1.20 14.38
CA GLY A 18 12.71 -1.58 15.06
C GLY A 18 13.99 -1.41 14.24
N ILE A 19 13.87 -0.94 12.98
CA ILE A 19 14.99 -0.66 12.09
C ILE A 19 15.19 0.87 12.05
N PRO A 20 16.25 1.40 12.70
CA PRO A 20 16.58 2.83 12.63
C PRO A 20 16.84 3.26 11.19
N ASP A 21 16.36 4.45 10.82
CA ASP A 21 16.54 5.06 9.49
C ASP A 21 16.16 4.14 8.32
N ASN A 22 15.16 3.28 8.52
CA ASN A 22 14.73 2.32 7.52
C ASN A 22 14.28 3.03 6.21
N PRO A 23 15.06 2.93 5.11
CA PRO A 23 14.73 3.62 3.86
C PRO A 23 13.49 3.03 3.18
N GLU A 24 13.07 1.82 3.58
CA GLU A 24 11.88 1.17 3.05
C GLU A 24 10.59 1.84 3.54
N ILE A 25 10.62 2.57 4.67
CA ILE A 25 9.45 3.30 5.17
C ILE A 25 9.07 4.44 4.22
N PRO A 26 9.93 5.45 3.97
CA PRO A 26 9.57 6.54 3.06
C PRO A 26 9.33 6.03 1.63
N PHE A 27 10.03 4.97 1.21
CA PHE A 27 9.71 4.29 -0.04
C PHE A 27 8.28 3.75 -0.01
N ALA A 28 7.91 2.89 0.94
CA ALA A 28 6.56 2.34 1.06
C ALA A 28 5.47 3.43 1.16
N GLU A 29 5.71 4.53 1.88
CA GLU A 29 4.78 5.66 2.00
C GLU A 29 4.60 6.38 0.66
N SER A 30 5.69 6.71 -0.04
CA SER A 30 5.66 7.31 -1.39
C SER A 30 4.93 6.42 -2.40
N ARG A 31 4.95 5.12 -2.11
CA ARG A 31 4.39 4.07 -2.93
C ARG A 31 2.91 3.76 -2.57
N THR A 32 2.44 4.18 -1.41
CA THR A 32 1.05 3.94 -1.00
C THR A 32 0.19 5.12 -1.42
N PRO A 33 -0.93 4.94 -2.15
CA PRO A 33 -1.82 6.05 -2.50
C PRO A 33 -2.34 6.86 -1.29
N LEU A 34 -2.55 6.22 -0.14
CA LEU A 34 -2.87 6.89 1.13
C LEU A 34 -1.68 7.64 1.78
N GLY A 35 -0.48 7.55 1.22
CA GLY A 35 0.72 8.28 1.64
C GLY A 35 1.29 7.86 3.00
N ARG A 36 0.89 6.71 3.54
CA ARG A 36 1.33 6.21 4.85
C ARG A 36 1.33 4.70 4.91
N LEU A 37 2.10 4.14 5.84
CA LEU A 37 1.95 2.74 6.24
C LEU A 37 0.56 2.49 6.86
N GLY A 38 0.05 1.27 6.65
CA GLY A 38 -1.13 0.79 7.34
C GLY A 38 -0.85 0.53 8.82
N LEU A 39 -1.89 0.54 9.65
CA LEU A 39 -1.83 0.17 11.06
C LEU A 39 -2.31 -1.28 11.24
N PRO A 40 -1.78 -2.04 12.22
CA PRO A 40 -2.26 -3.39 12.52
C PRO A 40 -3.77 -3.45 12.76
N GLY A 41 -4.34 -2.40 13.36
CA GLY A 41 -5.78 -2.27 13.60
C GLY A 41 -6.63 -2.23 12.33
N GLU A 42 -6.08 -1.77 11.20
CA GLU A 42 -6.80 -1.71 9.91
C GLU A 42 -6.94 -3.11 9.32
N VAL A 43 -5.89 -3.93 9.40
CA VAL A 43 -5.93 -5.36 9.02
C VAL A 43 -6.88 -6.13 9.93
N ALA A 44 -6.82 -5.89 11.25
CA ALA A 44 -7.70 -6.52 12.21
C ALA A 44 -9.18 -6.16 11.98
N SER A 45 -9.47 -4.91 11.63
CA SER A 45 -10.84 -4.46 11.33
C SER A 45 -11.38 -5.15 10.07
N ALA A 46 -10.56 -5.31 9.03
CA ALA A 46 -10.95 -6.06 7.83
C ALA A 46 -11.20 -7.55 8.14
N ALA A 47 -10.37 -8.17 8.97
CA ALA A 47 -10.58 -9.54 9.42
C ALA A 47 -11.88 -9.67 10.21
N ASN A 48 -12.14 -8.75 11.14
CA ASN A 48 -13.37 -8.72 11.92
C ASN A 48 -14.61 -8.60 11.02
N PHE A 49 -14.58 -7.72 10.02
CA PHE A 49 -15.64 -7.61 9.02
C PHE A 49 -15.83 -8.94 8.25
N LEU A 50 -14.77 -9.56 7.74
CA LEU A 50 -14.88 -10.82 7.00
C LEU A 50 -15.36 -12.01 7.87
N CYS A 51 -15.21 -11.92 9.19
CA CYS A 51 -15.75 -12.90 10.15
C CYS A 51 -17.17 -12.58 10.65
N SER A 52 -17.71 -11.41 10.31
CA SER A 52 -19.02 -10.93 10.78
C SER A 52 -20.19 -11.48 9.94
N GLU A 53 -21.43 -11.31 10.44
CA GLU A 53 -22.64 -11.72 9.70
C GLU A 53 -22.87 -10.86 8.46
N GLU A 54 -22.39 -9.61 8.48
CA GLU A 54 -22.45 -8.65 7.39
C GLU A 54 -21.66 -9.13 6.15
N ALA A 55 -20.67 -10.01 6.34
CA ALA A 55 -19.89 -10.63 5.27
C ALA A 55 -20.37 -12.05 4.92
N SER A 56 -21.58 -12.46 5.35
CA SER A 56 -22.09 -13.84 5.20
C SER A 56 -22.15 -14.35 3.75
N TYR A 57 -22.17 -13.47 2.75
CA TYR A 57 -22.16 -13.82 1.33
C TYR A 57 -20.80 -13.58 0.64
N ILE A 58 -19.76 -13.19 1.39
CA ILE A 58 -18.41 -12.95 0.88
C ILE A 58 -17.54 -14.18 1.19
N THR A 59 -17.23 -14.95 0.15
CA THR A 59 -16.30 -16.08 0.23
C THR A 59 -15.44 -16.16 -1.03
N GLY A 60 -14.19 -16.58 -0.88
CA GLY A 60 -13.22 -16.74 -1.95
C GLY A 60 -12.48 -15.46 -2.34
N VAL A 61 -12.68 -14.35 -1.63
CA VAL A 61 -12.01 -13.08 -1.96
C VAL A 61 -10.61 -13.04 -1.36
N VAL A 62 -9.68 -12.44 -2.10
CA VAL A 62 -8.44 -11.87 -1.58
C VAL A 62 -8.68 -10.38 -1.46
N LEU A 63 -8.88 -9.87 -0.24
CA LEU A 63 -9.20 -8.48 0.02
C LEU A 63 -7.91 -7.66 0.18
N PRO A 64 -7.60 -6.70 -0.70
CA PRO A 64 -6.51 -5.76 -0.48
C PRO A 64 -6.79 -4.86 0.72
N VAL A 65 -5.83 -4.78 1.65
CA VAL A 65 -5.83 -3.86 2.79
C VAL A 65 -4.46 -3.16 2.80
N ASP A 66 -4.23 -2.39 1.76
CA ASP A 66 -2.88 -1.97 1.35
C ASP A 66 -2.79 -0.47 1.03
N GLY A 67 -3.80 0.31 1.41
CA GLY A 67 -3.84 1.74 1.12
C GLY A 67 -3.90 2.06 -0.38
N GLY A 68 -4.29 1.10 -1.22
CA GLY A 68 -4.52 1.29 -2.65
C GLY A 68 -3.37 0.83 -3.55
N ILE A 69 -2.29 0.27 -3.00
CA ILE A 69 -1.10 -0.12 -3.78
C ILE A 69 -1.46 -1.06 -4.93
N ALA A 70 -2.29 -2.09 -4.68
CA ALA A 70 -2.67 -3.06 -5.70
C ALA A 70 -3.63 -2.50 -6.77
N ALA A 71 -4.34 -1.40 -6.48
CA ALA A 71 -5.32 -0.82 -7.39
C ALA A 71 -4.69 0.05 -8.49
N GLY A 72 -3.44 0.48 -8.32
CA GLY A 72 -2.72 1.21 -9.34
C GLY A 72 -1.53 1.98 -8.79
N TRP A 73 -0.42 1.90 -9.53
CA TRP A 73 0.81 2.65 -9.29
C TRP A 73 0.71 4.14 -9.68
N GLU A 74 -0.35 4.50 -10.39
CA GLU A 74 -0.30 5.65 -11.28
C GLU A 74 -0.63 6.95 -10.55
N ARG A 75 0.41 7.58 -9.98
CA ARG A 75 0.74 8.87 -10.59
C ARG A 75 1.15 8.54 -12.02
N TYR A 76 0.18 8.60 -12.95
CA TYR A 76 0.50 8.65 -14.38
C TYR A 76 1.36 9.90 -14.56
N ASP A 77 2.67 9.76 -14.50
CA ASP A 77 3.48 10.51 -15.42
C ASP A 77 3.94 9.54 -16.51
N LEU A 78 3.36 9.71 -17.69
CA LEU A 78 3.68 8.97 -18.89
C LEU A 78 4.97 9.49 -19.54
N THR A 79 5.83 10.23 -18.83
CA THR A 79 7.19 10.50 -19.30
C THR A 79 7.93 9.18 -19.50
N LEU A 80 8.11 8.83 -20.77
CA LEU A 80 8.87 7.66 -21.19
C LEU A 80 10.31 7.77 -20.65
N PRO A 81 11.01 6.63 -20.40
CA PRO A 81 12.38 6.61 -19.86
C PRO A 81 13.42 7.44 -20.63
N SER A 82 13.09 7.92 -21.84
CA SER A 82 13.95 8.82 -22.63
C SER A 82 14.11 10.22 -22.03
N GLU A 83 13.36 10.59 -21.00
CA GLU A 83 13.40 11.95 -20.40
C GLU A 83 14.01 12.00 -18.99
N ILE A 84 14.53 10.87 -18.48
CA ILE A 84 15.28 10.87 -17.22
C ILE A 84 16.70 11.39 -17.50
N THR A 85 17.03 12.57 -16.96
CA THR A 85 18.41 13.07 -16.97
C THR A 85 19.32 12.14 -16.16
N PRO A 86 20.61 12.02 -16.51
CA PRO A 86 21.52 11.02 -15.90
C PRO A 86 21.71 11.12 -14.37
N ASP A 87 21.28 12.23 -13.77
CA ASP A 87 21.37 12.52 -12.33
C ASP A 87 20.11 12.16 -11.54
N GLY A 88 19.01 11.76 -12.20
CA GLY A 88 17.79 11.27 -11.54
C GLY A 88 17.00 12.35 -10.78
N ALA A 89 17.32 13.63 -10.98
CA ALA A 89 16.62 14.74 -10.35
C ALA A 89 15.41 15.17 -11.21
N TRP A 90 14.26 15.37 -10.56
CA TRP A 90 13.08 15.95 -11.19
C TRP A 90 13.27 17.47 -11.32
N HIS A 91 13.26 17.99 -12.55
CA HIS A 91 13.23 19.42 -12.83
C HIS A 91 11.90 19.76 -13.48
N ASP A 92 11.22 20.79 -12.95
CA ASP A 92 9.96 21.29 -13.51
C ASP A 92 10.22 21.84 -14.92
N PRO A 93 9.57 21.31 -15.97
CA PRO A 93 9.80 21.74 -17.35
C PRO A 93 9.37 23.19 -17.63
N GLU A 94 8.66 23.85 -16.70
CA GLU A 94 8.27 25.27 -16.82
C GLU A 94 9.10 26.24 -15.95
N SER A 95 10.18 25.79 -15.30
CA SER A 95 11.11 26.65 -14.53
C SER A 95 12.41 27.00 -15.26
#